data_AF-A0A969S7R6-F1
#
_entry.id   AF-A0A969S7R6-F1
#
_cell.length_a   1.000
_cell.length_b   1.000
_cell.length_c   1.000
_cell.angle_alpha   90.00
_cell.angle_beta   90.00
_cell.angle_gamma   90.00
#
_symmetry.space_group_name_H-M   'P 1'
#
loop_
_entity.id
_entity.type
_entity.pdbx_description
1 polymer ?
#
loop_
_entity_poly.entity_id
_entity_poly.type
_entity_poly.pdbx_seq_one_letter_code
_entity_poly.pdbx_strand_id
1 'polypeptide(L)'
;MNLLESNASHPAEVEAQDDTRPIPSETAGANNRANNQPLIYWVLLWLTCLSVVGVLAKSLIAPASVQRQPLPPAQLLAEVPLRHWQAIDHSGLDGRYEYRSVGPTRSPVNSLPTDTPLAPQTPTRHLTVTVYEMNAFTANSRRFQRDAAIARSFDPSWPQVRRLAGVGSYVLARDRTTTTLTACITPQGKSVGSYEDYLGQTYRQQFEPLRLLAWAAGTGVVRDARCLWITMSMPQAETPPDQAELLLEEAWREWFPRWKGVLPPG
;
A
#
# COMPACT_ATOMS: atom_id res chain seq x y z
N MET A 1 -50.57 8.94 -1.28
CA MET A 1 -51.20 9.93 -2.17
C MET A 1 -50.18 11.03 -2.35
N ASN A 2 -49.82 11.33 -3.61
CA ASN A 2 -48.74 12.20 -4.09
C ASN A 2 -47.31 11.64 -3.99
N LEU A 3 -46.45 11.72 -4.99
CA LEU A 3 -46.57 11.71 -6.46
C LEU A 3 -45.11 11.54 -6.94
N LEU A 4 -44.91 10.71 -7.96
CA LEU A 4 -43.63 10.35 -8.55
C LEU A 4 -43.03 11.55 -9.32
N GLU A 5 -41.81 11.99 -8.99
CA GLU A 5 -41.01 12.81 -9.90
C GLU A 5 -39.95 11.94 -10.58
N SER A 6 -40.36 11.48 -11.76
CA SER A 6 -39.55 10.94 -12.84
C SER A 6 -38.67 12.07 -13.39
N ASN A 7 -37.35 12.00 -13.16
CA ASN A 7 -36.43 12.92 -13.82
C ASN A 7 -35.91 12.27 -15.13
N ALA A 8 -36.29 12.90 -16.23
CA ALA A 8 -36.12 12.44 -17.59
C ALA A 8 -34.65 12.49 -18.03
N SER A 9 -34.23 11.39 -18.64
CA SER A 9 -33.03 11.24 -19.45
C SER A 9 -33.06 12.18 -20.65
N HIS A 10 -32.10 13.11 -20.74
CA HIS A 10 -31.76 13.83 -21.97
C HIS A 10 -30.77 12.99 -22.79
N PRO A 11 -31.08 12.63 -24.04
CA PRO A 11 -30.09 12.13 -24.98
C PRO A 11 -29.26 13.32 -25.48
N ALA A 12 -27.96 13.28 -25.22
CA ALA A 12 -27.02 14.23 -25.83
C ALA A 12 -26.94 13.94 -27.34
N GLU A 13 -27.40 14.92 -28.11
CA GLU A 13 -27.30 15.04 -29.55
C GLU A 13 -25.82 15.02 -29.95
N VAL A 14 -25.42 13.95 -30.63
CA VAL A 14 -24.09 13.82 -31.23
C VAL A 14 -24.12 14.56 -32.56
N GLU A 15 -23.70 15.82 -32.52
CA GLU A 15 -23.49 16.66 -33.69
C GLU A 15 -22.36 16.05 -34.53
N ALA A 16 -22.71 15.49 -35.68
CA ALA A 16 -21.78 14.95 -36.66
C ALA A 16 -21.03 16.11 -37.32
N GLN A 17 -19.84 16.40 -36.81
CA GLN A 17 -18.95 17.40 -37.38
C GLN A 17 -18.25 16.82 -38.61
N ASP A 18 -18.84 17.12 -39.77
CA ASP A 18 -18.29 16.93 -41.11
C ASP A 18 -17.13 17.92 -41.34
N ASP A 19 -15.92 17.54 -40.92
CA ASP A 19 -14.68 18.28 -41.18
C ASP A 19 -14.06 17.79 -42.50
N THR A 20 -14.74 18.10 -43.62
CA THR A 20 -14.17 17.94 -44.96
C THR A 20 -13.08 18.99 -45.17
N ARG A 21 -11.86 18.71 -44.66
CA ARG A 21 -10.69 19.56 -44.94
C ARG A 21 -10.16 19.31 -46.34
N PRO A 22 -9.86 20.37 -47.12
CA PRO A 22 -9.21 20.23 -48.41
C PRO A 22 -7.82 19.63 -48.24
N ILE A 23 -7.56 18.57 -49.00
CA ILE A 23 -6.26 17.92 -49.13
C ILE A 23 -5.28 18.97 -49.69
N PRO A 24 -4.24 19.38 -48.94
CA PRO A 24 -3.20 20.24 -49.51
C PRO A 24 -2.43 19.43 -50.54
N SER A 25 -2.37 19.96 -51.76
CA SER A 25 -1.59 19.41 -52.86
C SER A 25 -0.12 19.38 -52.47
N GLU A 26 0.37 18.17 -52.28
CA GLU A 26 1.76 17.84 -51.97
C GLU A 26 2.63 18.26 -53.15
N THR A 27 3.25 19.44 -53.02
CA THR A 27 4.26 19.91 -53.95
C THR A 27 5.51 19.06 -53.74
N ALA A 28 5.89 18.36 -54.80
CA ALA A 28 7.03 17.48 -54.88
C ALA A 28 8.35 18.21 -54.60
N GLY A 29 8.71 18.33 -53.32
CA GLY A 29 10.05 18.61 -52.87
C GLY A 29 10.86 17.33 -52.88
N ALA A 30 11.55 17.05 -53.99
CA ALA A 30 12.55 15.99 -54.10
C ALA A 30 13.74 16.30 -53.17
N ASN A 31 13.54 16.04 -51.88
CA ASN A 31 14.57 16.17 -50.87
C ASN A 31 15.51 14.97 -50.97
N ASN A 32 16.75 15.26 -51.31
CA ASN A 32 17.92 14.37 -51.23
C ASN A 32 18.11 13.85 -49.79
N ARG A 33 17.27 12.91 -49.33
CA ARG A 33 17.59 12.03 -48.21
C ARG A 33 18.64 11.04 -48.70
N ALA A 34 19.89 11.50 -48.65
CA ALA A 34 21.06 10.68 -48.86
C ALA A 34 20.94 9.38 -48.04
N ASN A 35 21.30 8.30 -48.71
CA ASN A 35 21.07 6.88 -48.43
C ASN A 35 21.83 6.36 -47.19
N ASN A 36 21.65 6.99 -46.02
CA ASN A 36 22.31 6.63 -44.76
C ASN A 36 21.53 5.61 -43.91
N GLN A 37 20.37 5.15 -44.39
CA GLN A 37 19.58 4.10 -43.75
C GLN A 37 20.35 2.79 -43.46
N PRO A 38 21.18 2.23 -44.38
CA PRO A 38 21.84 0.95 -44.09
C PRO A 38 22.85 1.06 -42.95
N LEU A 39 23.54 2.19 -42.82
CA LEU A 39 24.55 2.42 -41.78
C LEU A 39 23.93 2.42 -40.37
N ILE A 40 22.73 2.99 -40.22
CA ILE A 40 22.02 3.03 -38.93
C ILE A 40 21.63 1.61 -38.49
N TYR A 41 21.13 0.77 -39.39
CA TYR A 41 20.76 -0.61 -39.05
C TYR A 41 21.97 -1.45 -38.61
N TRP A 42 23.11 -1.31 -39.30
CA TRP A 42 24.33 -2.02 -38.91
C TRP A 42 24.85 -1.60 -37.54
N VAL A 43 24.81 -0.30 -37.23
CA VAL A 43 25.20 0.21 -35.90
C VAL A 43 24.28 -0.33 -34.81
N LEU A 44 22.97 -0.32 -35.02
CA LEU A 44 22.00 -0.88 -34.07
C LEU A 44 22.16 -2.41 -33.88
N LEU A 45 22.44 -3.14 -34.96
CA LEU A 45 22.68 -4.58 -34.90
C LEU A 45 23.97 -4.92 -34.15
N TRP A 46 25.03 -4.14 -34.36
CA TRP A 46 26.28 -4.30 -33.62
C TRP A 46 26.12 -4.00 -32.13
N LEU A 47 25.41 -2.92 -31.78
CA LEU A 47 25.11 -2.56 -30.40
C LEU A 47 24.29 -3.64 -29.69
N THR A 48 23.26 -4.19 -30.35
CA THR A 48 22.45 -5.26 -29.76
C THR A 48 23.27 -6.55 -29.58
N CYS A 49 24.06 -6.96 -30.58
CA CYS A 49 24.95 -8.12 -30.47
C CYS A 49 25.98 -7.97 -29.34
N LEU A 50 26.64 -6.81 -29.25
CA LEU A 50 27.59 -6.53 -28.16
C LEU A 50 26.91 -6.62 -26.79
N SER A 51 25.69 -6.09 -26.66
CA SER A 51 24.95 -6.17 -25.39
C SER A 51 24.63 -7.62 -25.00
N VAL A 52 24.20 -8.44 -25.96
CA VAL A 52 23.83 -9.85 -25.73
C VAL A 52 25.07 -10.66 -25.34
N VAL A 53 26.18 -10.49 -26.06
CA VAL A 53 27.45 -11.15 -25.75
C VAL A 53 27.95 -10.73 -24.37
N GLY A 54 27.85 -9.45 -24.01
CA GLY A 54 28.22 -8.95 -22.69
C GLY A 54 27.41 -9.58 -21.55
N VAL A 55 26.09 -9.68 -21.72
CA VAL A 55 25.20 -10.33 -20.74
C VAL A 55 25.50 -11.82 -20.61
N LEU A 56 25.71 -12.52 -21.72
CA LEU A 56 26.03 -13.96 -21.73
C LEU A 56 27.40 -14.23 -21.09
N ALA A 57 28.44 -13.48 -21.47
CA ALA A 57 29.77 -13.59 -20.87
C ALA A 57 29.71 -13.37 -19.35
N LYS A 58 28.94 -12.37 -18.89
CA LYS A 58 28.72 -12.14 -17.47
C LYS A 58 28.04 -13.34 -16.79
N SER A 59 27.02 -13.93 -17.41
CA SER A 59 26.33 -15.12 -16.87
C SER A 59 27.22 -16.36 -16.78
N LEU A 60 28.24 -16.46 -17.62
CA LEU A 60 29.20 -17.59 -17.63
C LEU A 60 30.33 -17.39 -16.62
N ILE A 61 30.85 -16.16 -16.47
CA ILE A 61 31.97 -15.85 -15.57
C ILE A 61 31.51 -15.81 -14.10
N ALA A 62 30.35 -15.20 -13.87
CA ALA A 62 29.69 -15.18 -12.58
C ALA A 62 28.33 -15.84 -12.78
N PRO A 63 28.26 -17.20 -12.83
CA PRO A 63 26.98 -17.87 -12.78
C PRO A 63 26.31 -17.31 -11.56
N ALA A 64 25.21 -16.60 -11.79
CA ALA A 64 24.42 -16.04 -10.73
C ALA A 64 23.81 -17.24 -9.98
N SER A 65 24.63 -17.87 -9.14
CA SER A 65 24.24 -18.17 -7.78
C SER A 65 23.78 -16.81 -7.26
N VAL A 66 22.54 -16.47 -7.61
CA VAL A 66 21.72 -15.49 -6.94
C VAL A 66 21.52 -16.11 -5.57
N GLN A 67 22.60 -16.14 -4.80
CA GLN A 67 22.59 -16.31 -3.37
C GLN A 67 21.92 -15.01 -2.97
N ARG A 68 20.58 -15.06 -2.98
CA ARG A 68 19.72 -13.96 -2.60
C ARG A 68 20.25 -13.58 -1.24
N GLN A 69 21.04 -12.50 -1.18
CA GLN A 69 21.50 -12.02 0.10
C GLN A 69 20.21 -11.82 0.88
N PRO A 70 20.01 -12.57 1.97
CA PRO A 70 18.77 -12.47 2.72
C PRO A 70 18.69 -11.00 3.12
N LEU A 71 17.64 -10.33 2.64
CA LEU A 71 17.46 -8.93 2.97
C LEU A 71 17.39 -8.84 4.49
N PRO A 72 18.02 -7.83 5.11
CA PRO A 72 17.98 -7.68 6.54
C PRO A 72 16.51 -7.65 7.01
N PRO A 73 16.17 -8.43 8.05
CA PRO A 73 14.81 -8.51 8.55
C PRO A 73 14.36 -7.16 9.09
N ALA A 74 13.05 -6.92 9.11
CA ALA A 74 12.49 -5.73 9.73
C ALA A 74 12.90 -5.63 11.21
N GLN A 75 13.41 -4.47 11.62
CA GLN A 75 13.66 -4.19 13.04
C GLN A 75 12.37 -3.69 13.68
N LEU A 76 11.62 -4.60 14.28
CA LEU A 76 10.33 -4.27 14.88
C LEU A 76 10.53 -3.50 16.17
N LEU A 77 9.78 -2.40 16.32
CA LEU A 77 9.84 -1.53 17.48
C LEU A 77 9.15 -2.23 18.66
N ALA A 78 9.83 -2.36 19.80
CA ALA A 78 9.26 -3.01 20.98
C ALA A 78 8.02 -2.28 21.52
N GLU A 79 7.97 -0.96 21.37
CA GLU A 79 6.83 -0.13 21.76
C GLU A 79 6.65 1.02 20.78
N VAL A 80 5.40 1.33 20.48
CA VAL A 80 5.04 2.52 19.71
C VAL A 80 3.94 3.27 20.43
N PRO A 81 4.28 4.38 21.11
CA PRO A 81 3.30 5.12 21.88
C PRO A 81 2.26 5.72 20.94
N LEU A 82 0.99 5.58 21.33
CA LEU A 82 -0.15 6.22 20.71
C LEU A 82 -0.70 7.24 21.72
N ARG A 83 -0.98 8.47 21.29
CA ARG A 83 -1.53 9.51 22.16
C ARG A 83 -2.84 9.03 22.74
N HIS A 84 -2.99 9.21 24.04
CA HIS A 84 -4.18 8.81 24.79
C HIS A 84 -4.39 7.30 24.93
N TRP A 85 -3.51 6.46 24.37
CA TRP A 85 -3.57 5.02 24.56
C TRP A 85 -2.46 4.57 25.51
N GLN A 86 -2.80 3.72 26.46
CA GLN A 86 -1.86 3.07 27.36
C GLN A 86 -1.59 1.65 26.86
N ALA A 87 -0.33 1.32 26.61
CA ALA A 87 0.06 -0.06 26.31
C ALA A 87 -0.19 -0.95 27.54
N ILE A 88 -0.84 -2.09 27.34
CA ILE A 88 -1.12 -3.06 28.42
C ILE A 88 -0.19 -4.25 28.31
N ASP A 89 0.00 -4.75 27.08
CA ASP A 89 0.69 -6.00 26.84
C ASP A 89 1.26 -6.03 25.41
N HIS A 90 2.36 -6.77 25.26
CA HIS A 90 2.92 -7.12 23.96
C HIS A 90 3.41 -8.57 23.98
N SER A 91 2.97 -9.36 23.01
CA SER A 91 3.43 -10.75 22.87
C SER A 91 4.04 -10.97 21.50
N GLY A 92 5.27 -11.49 21.47
CA GLY A 92 5.90 -12.03 20.27
C GLY A 92 5.42 -13.45 20.02
N LEU A 93 4.63 -13.66 18.97
CA LEU A 93 4.11 -14.96 18.54
C LEU A 93 4.71 -15.30 17.17
N ASP A 94 5.71 -16.18 17.10
CA ASP A 94 6.24 -16.74 15.84
C ASP A 94 6.51 -15.71 14.72
N GLY A 95 7.22 -14.62 15.05
CA GLY A 95 7.51 -13.54 14.08
C GLY A 95 6.35 -12.57 13.81
N ARG A 96 5.27 -12.67 14.60
CA ARG A 96 4.18 -11.69 14.70
C ARG A 96 4.25 -10.99 16.04
N TYR A 97 3.95 -9.70 16.04
CA TYR A 97 3.90 -8.89 17.26
C TYR A 97 2.47 -8.42 17.43
N GLU A 98 1.87 -8.77 18.56
CA GLU A 98 0.58 -8.23 18.99
C GLU A 98 0.84 -7.16 20.04
N TYR A 99 0.33 -5.96 19.82
CA TYR A 99 0.32 -4.86 20.76
C TYR A 99 -1.11 -4.64 21.21
N ARG A 100 -1.33 -4.62 22.53
CA ARG A 100 -2.64 -4.29 23.09
C ARG A 100 -2.56 -2.97 23.83
N SER A 101 -3.46 -2.06 23.49
CA SER A 101 -3.59 -0.78 24.17
C SER A 101 -5.01 -0.53 24.65
N VAL A 102 -5.12 0.23 25.74
CA VAL A 102 -6.38 0.75 26.27
C VAL A 102 -6.43 2.26 26.06
N GLY A 103 -7.52 2.72 25.46
CA GLY A 103 -7.76 4.14 25.18
C GLY A 103 -8.04 4.93 26.46
N PRO A 104 -8.15 6.27 26.36
CA PRO A 104 -8.12 7.12 27.54
C PRO A 104 -9.34 6.89 28.44
N THR A 105 -9.09 6.41 29.66
CA THR A 105 -9.87 6.87 30.81
C THR A 105 -9.54 8.36 30.95
N ARG A 106 -10.55 9.24 31.02
CA ARG A 106 -10.28 10.62 31.47
C ARG A 106 -9.54 10.49 32.79
N SER A 107 -8.28 10.95 32.82
CA SER A 107 -7.45 10.90 34.02
C SER A 107 -8.27 11.42 35.20
N PRO A 108 -8.46 10.64 36.28
CA PRO A 108 -9.11 11.18 37.46
C PRO A 108 -8.25 12.35 37.93
N VAL A 109 -8.84 13.55 37.90
CA VAL A 109 -8.24 14.73 38.51
C VAL A 109 -7.97 14.35 39.96
N ASN A 110 -6.70 14.12 40.27
CA ASN A 110 -6.28 13.85 41.63
C ASN A 110 -6.66 15.06 42.50
N SER A 111 -7.21 14.75 43.68
CA SER A 111 -7.64 15.63 44.76
C SER A 111 -9.01 16.32 44.60
N LEU A 112 -10.10 15.61 44.91
CA LEU A 112 -11.22 16.23 45.61
C LEU A 112 -11.86 15.26 46.64
N PRO A 113 -12.40 15.79 47.75
CA PRO A 113 -12.69 15.04 48.96
C PRO A 113 -13.97 14.20 48.87
N THR A 114 -13.81 12.93 49.27
CA THR A 114 -14.67 11.85 49.80
C THR A 114 -16.21 11.81 49.65
N ASP A 115 -16.95 12.85 49.24
CA ASP A 115 -18.43 12.77 49.19
C ASP A 115 -19.04 13.04 47.80
N THR A 116 -18.29 12.77 46.72
CA THR A 116 -18.78 13.03 45.35
C THR A 116 -19.49 11.79 44.78
N PRO A 117 -20.71 11.91 44.20
CA PRO A 117 -21.41 10.80 43.56
C PRO A 117 -20.52 10.15 42.49
N LEU A 118 -20.51 8.81 42.44
CA LEU A 118 -19.71 7.99 41.51
C LEU A 118 -19.64 8.65 40.14
N ALA A 119 -18.48 9.19 39.80
CA ALA A 119 -18.24 9.75 38.47
C ALA A 119 -18.56 8.67 37.43
N PRO A 120 -19.30 8.99 36.36
CA PRO A 120 -19.66 8.02 35.34
C PRO A 120 -18.40 7.33 34.82
N GLN A 121 -18.32 6.02 35.02
CA GLN A 121 -17.20 5.21 34.54
C GLN A 121 -17.18 5.32 33.02
N THR A 122 -16.13 5.96 32.47
CA THR A 122 -15.94 5.97 31.02
C THR A 122 -15.63 4.55 30.57
N PRO A 123 -16.32 4.03 29.53
CA PRO A 123 -16.10 2.68 29.05
C PRO A 123 -14.64 2.52 28.60
N THR A 124 -13.99 1.47 29.10
CA THR A 124 -12.66 1.06 28.66
C THR A 124 -12.75 0.58 27.21
N ARG A 125 -11.80 0.97 26.37
CA ARG A 125 -11.77 0.62 24.95
C ARG A 125 -10.46 -0.08 24.62
N HIS A 126 -10.56 -1.24 23.98
CA HIS A 126 -9.40 -2.02 23.58
C HIS A 126 -9.05 -1.80 22.10
N LEU A 127 -7.77 -1.55 21.84
CA LEU A 127 -7.17 -1.55 20.51
C LEU A 127 -6.12 -2.65 20.47
N THR A 128 -6.27 -3.56 19.50
CA THR A 128 -5.29 -4.61 19.23
C THR A 128 -4.60 -4.30 17.91
N VAL A 129 -3.28 -4.31 17.90
CA VAL A 129 -2.46 -4.07 16.71
C VAL A 129 -1.58 -5.28 16.48
N THR A 130 -1.75 -5.97 15.34
CA THR A 130 -0.90 -7.08 14.95
C THR A 130 0.00 -6.67 13.79
N VAL A 131 1.28 -7.03 13.90
CA VAL A 131 2.32 -6.62 12.95
C VAL A 131 3.15 -7.83 12.55
N TYR A 132 3.38 -8.00 11.25
CA TYR A 132 4.30 -9.03 10.76
C TYR A 132 4.86 -8.68 9.39
N GLU A 133 6.07 -9.17 9.11
CA GLU A 133 6.70 -9.01 7.80
C GLU A 133 6.11 -10.03 6.81
N MET A 134 5.62 -9.56 5.68
CA MET A 134 5.18 -10.38 4.56
C MET A 134 6.19 -10.30 3.42
N ASN A 135 6.43 -11.43 2.76
CA ASN A 135 7.15 -11.48 1.48
C ASN A 135 6.16 -11.75 0.34
N ALA A 136 6.23 -11.03 -0.78
CA ALA A 136 5.18 -11.18 -1.82
C ALA A 136 5.18 -12.52 -2.56
N PHE A 137 6.18 -13.39 -2.36
CA PHE A 137 6.07 -14.78 -2.79
C PHE A 137 4.94 -15.53 -2.05
N THR A 138 4.53 -15.05 -0.87
CA THR A 138 3.34 -15.52 -0.16
C THR A 138 2.14 -14.57 -0.27
N ALA A 139 2.35 -13.30 -0.62
CA ALA A 139 1.30 -12.31 -0.89
C ALA A 139 0.70 -12.46 -2.30
N ASN A 140 0.23 -13.66 -2.63
CA ASN A 140 -0.75 -13.80 -3.71
C ASN A 140 -1.98 -12.93 -3.35
N SER A 141 -2.71 -12.39 -4.32
CA SER A 141 -3.91 -11.56 -4.08
C SER A 141 -4.86 -12.19 -3.06
N ARG A 142 -4.92 -13.53 -3.03
CA ARG A 142 -5.66 -14.33 -2.04
C ARG A 142 -5.25 -14.07 -0.59
N ARG A 143 -3.99 -13.82 -0.24
CA ARG A 143 -3.60 -13.45 1.14
C ARG A 143 -3.99 -12.01 1.46
N PHE A 144 -3.77 -11.08 0.54
CA PHE A 144 -4.29 -9.72 0.69
C PHE A 144 -5.80 -9.72 0.92
N GLN A 145 -6.55 -10.59 0.24
CA GLN A 145 -8.00 -10.74 0.37
C GLN A 145 -8.45 -11.61 1.55
N ARG A 146 -7.61 -12.53 2.04
CA ARG A 146 -7.92 -13.45 3.14
C ARG A 146 -7.56 -12.87 4.51
N ASP A 147 -6.40 -12.22 4.60
CA ASP A 147 -5.86 -11.67 5.84
C ASP A 147 -6.37 -10.25 6.10
N ALA A 148 -6.73 -9.50 5.05
CA ALA A 148 -7.66 -8.41 5.26
C ALA A 148 -9.00 -9.06 5.60
N ALA A 149 -9.61 -8.68 6.73
CA ALA A 149 -10.89 -9.15 7.25
C ALA A 149 -12.11 -9.02 6.27
N ILE A 150 -11.83 -8.69 5.01
CA ILE A 150 -12.68 -8.63 3.81
C ILE A 150 -13.53 -9.88 3.64
N ALA A 151 -13.00 -11.07 3.93
CA ALA A 151 -13.69 -12.33 3.62
C ALA A 151 -14.94 -12.60 4.49
N ARG A 152 -15.25 -11.74 5.48
CA ARG A 152 -16.37 -11.95 6.42
C ARG A 152 -17.21 -10.68 6.67
N SER A 153 -17.17 -9.69 5.77
CA SER A 153 -18.11 -8.57 5.90
C SER A 153 -19.54 -9.06 5.70
N PHE A 154 -20.44 -8.61 6.57
CA PHE A 154 -21.87 -8.91 6.45
C PHE A 154 -22.59 -7.91 5.54
N ASP A 155 -21.93 -6.80 5.22
CA ASP A 155 -22.45 -5.71 4.41
C ASP A 155 -21.69 -5.67 3.08
N PRO A 156 -22.38 -5.72 1.92
CA PRO A 156 -21.76 -5.68 0.60
C PRO A 156 -21.05 -4.36 0.29
N SER A 157 -21.31 -3.28 1.04
CA SER A 157 -20.57 -2.01 0.96
C SER A 157 -19.19 -2.07 1.65
N TRP A 158 -18.87 -3.19 2.28
CA TRP A 158 -17.62 -3.49 2.96
C TRP A 158 -16.93 -4.69 2.32
N PRO A 159 -15.59 -4.70 2.24
CA PRO A 159 -14.63 -3.72 2.78
C PRO A 159 -14.53 -2.41 1.99
N GLN A 160 -14.00 -1.36 2.61
CA GLN A 160 -13.73 -0.07 1.96
C GLN A 160 -12.24 0.21 1.88
N VAL A 161 -11.74 0.48 0.67
CA VAL A 161 -10.40 1.01 0.47
C VAL A 161 -10.45 2.53 0.64
N ARG A 162 -9.74 3.05 1.63
CA ARG A 162 -9.62 4.49 1.88
C ARG A 162 -8.19 4.96 1.64
N ARG A 163 -8.01 6.27 1.46
CA ARG A 163 -6.72 6.92 1.21
C ARG A 163 -6.50 8.09 2.14
N LEU A 164 -5.30 8.18 2.68
CA LEU A 164 -4.83 9.30 3.51
C LEU A 164 -3.66 9.99 2.81
N ALA A 165 -3.77 11.31 2.66
CA ALA A 165 -2.73 12.13 2.06
C ALA A 165 -1.41 11.99 2.86
N GLY A 166 -0.30 11.81 2.14
CA GLY A 166 1.03 11.62 2.75
C GLY A 166 1.28 10.22 3.35
N VAL A 167 0.26 9.37 3.46
CA VAL A 167 0.34 8.02 4.05
C VAL A 167 0.20 6.95 2.96
N GLY A 168 -0.86 7.01 2.18
CA GLY A 168 -1.21 5.99 1.17
C GLY A 168 -2.60 5.42 1.40
N SER A 169 -2.86 4.19 0.95
CA SER A 169 -4.14 3.52 1.12
C SER A 169 -4.13 2.49 2.24
N TYR A 170 -5.31 2.18 2.75
CA TYR A 170 -5.58 1.14 3.74
C TYR A 170 -7.00 0.60 3.51
N VAL A 171 -7.31 -0.53 4.12
CA VAL A 171 -8.61 -1.17 4.07
C VAL A 171 -9.27 -1.07 5.43
N LEU A 172 -10.50 -0.59 5.47
CA LEU A 172 -11.38 -0.78 6.61
C LEU A 172 -12.34 -1.94 6.33
N ALA A 173 -12.59 -2.76 7.35
CA ALA A 173 -13.50 -3.88 7.32
C ALA A 173 -14.31 -3.92 8.61
N ARG A 174 -15.57 -4.36 8.50
CA ARG A 174 -16.46 -4.60 9.63
C ARG A 174 -16.92 -6.06 9.59
N ASP A 175 -16.81 -6.75 10.70
CA ASP A 175 -17.53 -7.99 10.93
C ASP A 175 -18.62 -7.78 12.01
N ARG A 176 -19.23 -8.86 12.53
CA ARG A 176 -20.28 -8.79 13.56
C ARG A 176 -19.79 -8.28 14.92
N THR A 177 -18.49 -8.33 15.15
CA THR A 177 -17.88 -8.22 16.48
C THR A 177 -16.75 -7.20 16.52
N THR A 178 -16.13 -6.89 15.39
CA THR A 178 -14.92 -6.09 15.30
C THR A 178 -14.97 -5.15 14.10
N THR A 179 -14.38 -3.98 14.29
CA THR A 179 -14.00 -3.07 13.22
C THR A 179 -12.49 -3.14 13.09
N THR A 180 -12.01 -3.31 11.86
CA THR A 180 -10.61 -3.58 11.56
C THR A 180 -10.09 -2.64 10.48
N LEU A 181 -8.90 -2.07 10.71
CA LEU A 181 -8.09 -1.37 9.72
C LEU A 181 -6.88 -2.23 9.38
N THR A 182 -6.66 -2.48 8.09
CA THR A 182 -5.51 -3.26 7.62
C THR A 182 -4.78 -2.54 6.51
N ALA A 183 -3.46 -2.54 6.58
CA ALA A 183 -2.60 -1.96 5.55
C ALA A 183 -1.25 -2.67 5.52
N CYS A 184 -0.57 -2.59 4.37
CA CYS A 184 0.83 -2.94 4.28
C CYS A 184 1.70 -1.69 4.10
N ILE A 185 2.79 -1.57 4.85
CA ILE A 185 3.81 -0.54 4.62
C ILE A 185 4.90 -1.14 3.75
N THR A 186 5.13 -0.55 2.58
CA THR A 186 6.16 -1.01 1.65
C THR A 186 7.57 -0.54 2.09
N PRO A 187 8.66 -1.10 1.55
CA PRO A 187 10.03 -0.65 1.83
C PRO A 187 10.27 0.82 1.47
N GLN A 188 9.41 1.38 0.62
CA GLN A 188 9.46 2.80 0.22
C GLN A 188 8.68 3.70 1.17
N GLY A 189 8.16 3.14 2.26
CA GLY A 189 7.49 3.89 3.31
C GLY A 189 6.14 4.44 2.86
N LYS A 190 5.41 3.70 2.02
CA LYS A 190 4.03 4.02 1.63
C LYS A 190 3.08 2.94 2.13
N SER A 191 1.89 3.35 2.53
CA SER A 191 0.80 2.45 2.89
C SER A 191 0.07 1.98 1.63
N VAL A 192 -0.22 0.68 1.57
CA VAL A 192 -1.06 0.05 0.54
C VAL A 192 -2.15 -0.78 1.19
N GLY A 193 -3.40 -0.51 0.81
CA GLY A 193 -4.56 -1.27 1.27
C GLY A 193 -4.94 -2.40 0.31
N SER A 194 -4.77 -2.18 -1.00
CA SER A 194 -5.17 -3.17 -2.02
C SER A 194 -3.97 -3.75 -2.76
N TYR A 195 -4.19 -4.92 -3.35
CA TYR A 195 -3.18 -5.57 -4.19
C TYR A 195 -2.90 -4.75 -5.46
N GLU A 196 -3.92 -4.07 -6.00
CA GLU A 196 -3.80 -3.19 -7.16
C GLU A 196 -2.93 -1.97 -6.84
N ASP A 197 -3.14 -1.34 -5.67
CA ASP A 197 -2.30 -0.23 -5.20
C ASP A 197 -0.85 -0.70 -4.98
N TYR A 198 -0.66 -1.91 -4.42
CA TYR A 198 0.65 -2.52 -4.25
C TYR A 198 1.37 -2.77 -5.58
N LEU A 199 0.70 -3.40 -6.55
CA LEU A 199 1.26 -3.61 -7.89
C LEU A 199 1.60 -2.30 -8.57
N GLY A 200 0.67 -1.33 -8.55
CA GLY A 200 0.89 -0.01 -9.17
C GLY A 200 2.10 0.72 -8.61
N GLN A 201 2.33 0.64 -7.29
CA GLN A 201 3.52 1.21 -6.66
C GLN A 201 4.80 0.43 -6.99
N THR A 202 4.73 -0.90 -6.92
CA THR A 202 5.90 -1.77 -7.16
C THR A 202 6.40 -1.64 -8.61
N TYR A 203 5.49 -1.68 -9.60
CA TYR A 203 5.86 -1.61 -11.01
C TYR A 203 6.52 -0.29 -11.39
N ARG A 204 6.02 0.84 -10.87
CA ARG A 204 6.61 2.16 -11.14
C ARG A 204 8.08 2.25 -10.72
N GLN A 205 8.50 1.47 -9.73
CA GLN A 205 9.84 1.53 -9.16
C GLN A 205 10.79 0.45 -9.67
N GLN A 206 10.27 -0.63 -10.25
CA GLN A 206 11.10 -1.67 -10.89
C GLN A 206 11.91 -1.13 -12.08
N PHE A 207 11.41 -0.06 -12.71
CA PHE A 207 12.03 0.54 -13.89
C PHE A 207 12.87 1.78 -13.56
N GLU A 208 13.22 2.00 -12.28
CA GLU A 208 14.20 3.04 -11.94
C GLU A 208 15.59 2.64 -12.48
N PRO A 209 16.23 3.47 -13.32
CA PRO A 209 17.49 3.12 -13.98
C PRO A 209 18.60 2.71 -13.00
N LEU A 210 18.66 3.37 -11.84
CA LEU A 210 19.62 3.06 -10.78
C LEU A 210 19.45 1.64 -10.23
N ARG A 211 18.22 1.15 -10.09
CA ARG A 211 17.95 -0.22 -9.64
C ARG A 211 18.28 -1.25 -10.70
N LEU A 212 18.03 -0.94 -11.97
CA LEU A 212 18.44 -1.80 -13.07
C LEU A 212 19.97 -1.91 -13.15
N LEU A 213 20.69 -0.82 -12.90
CA LEU A 213 22.15 -0.82 -12.81
C LEU A 213 22.66 -1.61 -11.60
N ALA A 214 22.07 -1.42 -10.42
CA ALA A 214 22.43 -2.17 -9.21
C ALA A 214 22.16 -3.69 -9.38
N TRP A 215 21.03 -4.04 -9.99
CA TRP A 215 20.73 -5.42 -10.35
C TRP A 215 21.70 -5.96 -11.39
N ALA A 216 21.99 -5.19 -12.45
CA ALA A 216 22.97 -5.57 -13.46
C ALA A 216 24.37 -5.72 -12.85
N ALA A 217 24.70 -5.00 -11.78
CA ALA A 217 25.94 -5.14 -11.01
C ALA A 217 25.92 -6.33 -10.04
N GLY A 218 24.76 -6.94 -9.79
CA GLY A 218 24.58 -8.05 -8.84
C GLY A 218 24.48 -7.61 -7.38
N THR A 219 24.32 -6.31 -7.11
CA THR A 219 24.34 -5.74 -5.76
C THR A 219 22.95 -5.38 -5.22
N GLY A 220 21.87 -5.72 -5.93
CA GLY A 220 20.51 -5.38 -5.51
C GLY A 220 19.44 -6.29 -6.11
N VAL A 221 18.24 -6.26 -5.51
CA VAL A 221 17.08 -7.00 -6.04
C VAL A 221 16.25 -6.11 -6.97
N VAL A 222 15.87 -6.64 -8.15
CA VAL A 222 14.95 -5.91 -9.08
C VAL A 222 13.62 -5.62 -8.39
N ARG A 223 13.18 -6.53 -7.53
CA ARG A 223 11.86 -6.50 -6.90
C ARG A 223 11.99 -6.80 -5.43
N ASP A 224 12.03 -5.76 -4.60
CA ASP A 224 11.71 -5.90 -3.18
C ASP A 224 10.20 -5.96 -3.06
N ALA A 225 9.72 -7.16 -2.73
CA ALA A 225 8.31 -7.47 -2.62
C ALA A 225 7.88 -7.67 -1.15
N ARG A 226 8.72 -7.26 -0.21
CA ARG A 226 8.39 -7.34 1.20
C ARG A 226 7.43 -6.21 1.55
N CYS A 227 6.63 -6.41 2.58
CA CYS A 227 5.87 -5.32 3.17
C CYS A 227 5.55 -5.66 4.63
N LEU A 228 5.38 -4.63 5.46
CA LEU A 228 5.04 -4.77 6.86
C LEU A 228 3.53 -4.75 6.97
N TRP A 229 2.94 -5.92 7.19
CA TRP A 229 1.51 -6.07 7.31
C TRP A 229 1.07 -5.67 8.70
N ILE A 230 0.13 -4.75 8.76
CA ILE A 230 -0.41 -4.23 10.00
C ILE A 230 -1.92 -4.35 9.97
N THR A 231 -2.46 -4.88 11.07
CA THR A 231 -3.89 -4.93 11.33
C THR A 231 -4.16 -4.30 12.69
N MET A 232 -5.04 -3.31 12.71
CA MET A 232 -5.55 -2.65 13.92
C MET A 232 -7.03 -3.02 14.06
N SER A 233 -7.45 -3.53 15.22
CA SER A 233 -8.83 -3.96 15.45
C SER A 233 -9.37 -3.46 16.77
N MET A 234 -10.67 -3.10 16.76
CA MET A 234 -11.43 -2.71 17.95
C MET A 234 -12.72 -3.53 18.04
N PRO A 235 -13.11 -4.02 19.23
CA PRO A 235 -14.37 -4.72 19.43
C PRO A 235 -15.57 -3.76 19.39
N GLN A 236 -16.59 -4.10 18.62
CA GLN A 236 -17.82 -3.31 18.48
C GLN A 236 -18.68 -3.31 19.74
N ALA A 237 -18.48 -4.28 20.64
CA ALA A 237 -19.15 -4.33 21.95
C ALA A 237 -18.82 -3.11 22.83
N GLU A 238 -17.64 -2.52 22.64
CA GLU A 238 -17.14 -1.38 23.44
C GLU A 238 -17.26 -0.05 22.71
N THR A 239 -17.20 -0.08 21.38
CA THR A 239 -17.15 1.12 20.54
C THR A 239 -18.06 0.93 19.32
N PRO A 240 -19.06 1.81 19.10
CA PRO A 240 -19.89 1.77 17.92
C PRO A 240 -19.05 1.76 16.62
N PRO A 241 -19.46 1.04 15.56
CA PRO A 241 -18.64 0.86 14.37
C PRO A 241 -18.10 2.16 13.79
N ASP A 242 -18.95 3.18 13.64
CA ASP A 242 -18.57 4.48 13.07
C ASP A 242 -17.53 5.22 13.93
N GLN A 243 -17.63 5.10 15.26
CA GLN A 243 -16.64 5.65 16.17
C GLN A 243 -15.33 4.85 16.15
N ALA A 244 -15.42 3.53 15.99
CA ALA A 244 -14.24 2.67 15.89
C ALA A 244 -13.42 2.99 14.63
N GLU A 245 -14.05 3.33 13.50
CA GLU A 245 -13.30 3.70 12.29
C GLU A 245 -12.50 4.98 12.48
N LEU A 246 -13.12 6.00 13.08
CA LEU A 246 -12.45 7.28 13.33
C LEU A 246 -11.24 7.09 14.24
N LEU A 247 -11.38 6.28 15.28
CA LEU A 247 -10.28 5.98 16.21
C LEU A 247 -9.18 5.14 15.54
N LEU A 248 -9.55 4.16 14.71
CA LEU A 248 -8.58 3.37 13.96
C LEU A 248 -7.81 4.22 12.96
N GLU A 249 -8.47 5.12 12.25
CA GLU A 249 -7.82 6.05 11.31
C GLU A 249 -6.92 7.06 12.01
N GLU A 250 -7.35 7.57 13.16
CA GLU A 250 -6.53 8.45 14.01
C GLU A 250 -5.28 7.72 14.52
N ALA A 251 -5.47 6.53 15.09
CA ALA A 251 -4.37 5.68 15.54
C ALA A 251 -3.43 5.36 14.37
N TRP A 252 -3.95 4.95 13.21
CA TRP A 252 -3.14 4.67 12.02
C TRP A 252 -2.30 5.87 11.58
N ARG A 253 -2.91 7.07 11.55
CA ARG A 253 -2.22 8.32 11.17
C ARG A 253 -1.08 8.67 12.12
N GLU A 254 -1.28 8.47 13.41
CA GLU A 254 -0.24 8.70 14.41
C GLU A 254 0.88 7.65 14.35
N TRP A 255 0.50 6.40 14.10
CA TRP A 255 1.40 5.26 14.17
C TRP A 255 2.28 5.14 12.92
N PHE A 256 1.73 5.39 11.74
CA PHE A 256 2.39 5.21 10.46
C PHE A 256 3.78 5.89 10.34
N PRO A 257 3.99 7.16 10.76
CA PRO A 257 5.30 7.80 10.68
C PRO A 257 6.42 7.06 11.40
N ARG A 258 6.11 6.28 12.45
CA ARG A 258 7.11 5.50 13.20
C ARG A 258 7.54 4.22 12.48
N TRP A 259 6.65 3.66 11.67
CA TRP A 259 6.89 2.44 10.91
C TRP A 259 7.40 2.72 9.50
N LYS A 260 7.18 3.93 8.99
CA LYS A 260 7.73 4.38 7.72
C LYS A 260 9.27 4.36 7.77
N GLY A 261 9.88 3.35 7.15
CA GLY A 261 11.33 3.17 7.08
C GLY A 261 11.89 2.04 7.94
N VAL A 262 11.05 1.32 8.69
CA VAL A 262 11.46 0.11 9.42
C VAL A 262 11.92 -1.00 8.47
N LEU A 263 11.36 -1.05 7.27
CA LEU A 263 11.84 -1.93 6.21
C LEU A 263 12.99 -1.24 5.45
N PRO A 264 14.22 -1.77 5.53
CA PRO A 264 15.33 -1.23 4.76
C PRO A 264 15.10 -1.46 3.26
N PRO A 265 15.51 -0.52 2.40
CA PRO A 265 15.43 -0.72 0.95
C PRO A 265 16.34 -1.88 0.53
N GLY A 266 15.79 -2.78 -0.28
CA GLY A 266 16.54 -3.85 -0.97
C GLY A 266 17.05 -3.48 -2.36
#